data_AF-A0AAW5Q6P0-F1
#
_entry.id   AF-A0AAW5Q6P0-F1
#
_cell.length_a   1.000
_cell.length_b   1.000
_cell.length_c   1.000
_cell.angle_alpha   90.00
_cell.angle_beta   90.00
_cell.angle_gamma   90.00
#
_symmetry.space_group_name_H-M   'P 1'
#
loop_
_entity.id
_entity.type
_entity.pdbx_description
1 polymer ?
#
loop_
_entity_poly.entity_id
_entity_poly.type
_entity_poly.pdbx_seq_one_letter_code
_entity_poly.pdbx_strand_id
1 'polypeptide(L)'
;MTAEREITRPVDLARGRMLNPDAVGWSRRPLHRTHIAGWGRTKRWEYWGIVTDRFVVGLTVAGLDYLANCAVYVLDRRTGREVSRSGIRPLHRPRFGDEPGVGALRASAGVGGGRVSIEVDDDEDTSSIRVQARGVRVRLEVSRPGHDSPAVVVPWSERRFQYTLKDLANPVTGSVTLDGTTHDLGAGWAVLDRGRGRWRYATTWNWGAGSGVVDGSTRALQVGGKWTDGTGSTENGILVDGRMHKLGDDLQWTYDVSDPAGPWRVRVSGWMPRSRRSICATELGVLAVKTHQAFGTWHGTGVLDDGTEVSLDGLVGWAEQSRNRW
;
A
#
# COMPACT_ATOMS: atom_id res chain seq x y z
N MET A 1 13.66 17.03 -9.91
CA MET A 1 13.25 16.37 -11.16
C MET A 1 13.72 14.92 -11.14
N THR A 2 12.89 13.96 -11.56
CA THR A 2 13.26 12.53 -11.58
C THR A 2 13.99 12.17 -12.89
N ALA A 3 14.97 11.26 -12.81
CA ALA A 3 15.62 10.66 -13.98
C ALA A 3 14.84 9.45 -14.53
N GLU A 4 13.82 8.98 -13.81
CA GLU A 4 13.01 7.82 -14.19
C GLU A 4 12.10 8.13 -15.39
N ARG A 5 12.08 7.23 -16.38
CA ARG A 5 11.20 7.34 -17.55
C ARG A 5 9.73 7.28 -17.12
N GLU A 6 8.94 8.27 -17.51
CA GLU A 6 7.48 8.23 -17.39
C GLU A 6 6.87 7.41 -18.55
N ILE A 7 6.10 6.39 -18.20
CA ILE A 7 5.30 5.57 -19.10
C ILE A 7 3.97 6.28 -19.30
N THR A 8 3.68 6.63 -20.56
CA THR A 8 2.49 7.41 -20.95
C THR A 8 1.53 6.63 -21.85
N ARG A 9 1.86 5.37 -22.17
CA ARG A 9 1.04 4.47 -23.00
C ARG A 9 1.00 3.08 -22.36
N PRO A 10 -0.07 2.29 -22.60
CA PRO A 10 -0.15 0.94 -22.08
C PRO A 10 1.05 0.06 -22.47
N VAL A 11 1.55 -0.74 -21.53
CA VAL A 11 2.73 -1.59 -21.73
C VAL A 11 2.59 -2.92 -20.98
N ASP A 12 3.09 -4.01 -21.55
CA ASP A 12 3.12 -5.29 -20.85
C ASP A 12 4.29 -5.31 -19.85
N LEU A 13 4.01 -5.64 -18.59
CA LEU A 13 5.02 -5.71 -17.53
C LEU A 13 6.11 -6.74 -17.84
N ALA A 14 5.74 -7.87 -18.44
CA ALA A 14 6.65 -8.98 -18.70
C ALA A 14 6.47 -9.57 -20.09
N ARG A 15 7.58 -9.97 -20.71
CA ARG A 15 7.61 -10.83 -21.90
C ARG A 15 7.76 -12.27 -21.44
N GLY A 16 6.62 -12.96 -21.28
CA GLY A 16 6.58 -14.29 -20.69
C GLY A 16 7.04 -14.28 -19.23
N ARG A 17 8.23 -14.83 -18.94
CA ARG A 17 8.79 -14.94 -17.59
C ARG A 17 9.71 -13.78 -17.21
N MET A 18 10.10 -12.95 -18.17
CA MET A 18 11.14 -11.94 -18.02
C MET A 18 10.54 -10.54 -18.05
N LEU A 19 11.18 -9.61 -17.33
CA LEU A 19 10.82 -8.20 -17.33
C LEU A 19 10.85 -7.65 -18.77
N ASN A 20 9.83 -6.89 -19.15
CA ASN A 20 9.87 -6.11 -20.37
C ASN A 20 10.70 -4.84 -20.12
N PRO A 21 11.82 -4.59 -20.83
CA PRO A 21 12.60 -3.37 -20.66
C PRO A 21 11.79 -2.09 -20.92
N ASP A 22 10.76 -2.16 -21.78
CA ASP A 22 9.87 -1.04 -22.08
C ASP A 22 8.90 -0.72 -20.93
N ALA A 23 8.74 -1.62 -19.95
CA ALA A 23 7.92 -1.40 -18.78
C ALA A 23 8.67 -0.71 -17.64
N VAL A 24 10.00 -0.62 -17.70
CA VAL A 24 10.84 0.00 -16.65
C VAL A 24 10.63 1.51 -16.63
N GLY A 25 10.27 2.03 -15.46
CA GLY A 25 9.89 3.42 -15.28
C GLY A 25 8.71 3.54 -14.32
N TRP A 26 8.05 4.69 -14.37
CA TRP A 26 6.88 4.99 -13.56
C TRP A 26 5.74 5.51 -14.42
N SER A 27 4.50 5.46 -13.97
CA SER A 27 3.35 6.10 -14.64
C SER A 27 2.49 6.80 -13.61
N ARG A 28 1.78 7.85 -14.04
CA ARG A 28 0.77 8.55 -13.22
C ARG A 28 -0.54 7.78 -13.05
N ARG A 29 -0.78 6.79 -13.90
CA ARG A 29 -2.01 6.01 -13.96
C ARG A 29 -1.67 4.53 -14.16
N PRO A 30 -2.58 3.60 -13.82
CA PRO A 30 -2.41 2.19 -14.17
C PRO A 30 -2.31 2.03 -15.69
N LEU A 31 -1.10 1.78 -16.21
CA LEU A 31 -0.83 1.56 -17.64
C LEU A 31 -0.17 0.21 -17.92
N HIS A 32 0.26 -0.51 -16.89
CA HIS A 32 0.94 -1.78 -17.05
C HIS A 32 -0.04 -2.95 -17.06
N ARG A 33 -0.03 -3.76 -18.11
CA ARG A 33 -0.65 -5.09 -18.09
C ARG A 33 0.24 -6.04 -17.29
N THR A 34 -0.25 -6.54 -16.17
CA THR A 34 0.59 -7.19 -15.15
C THR A 34 0.70 -8.70 -15.27
N HIS A 35 0.32 -9.27 -16.42
CA HIS A 35 0.46 -10.69 -16.66
C HIS A 35 1.94 -11.11 -16.64
N ILE A 36 2.25 -12.13 -15.83
CA ILE A 36 3.59 -12.73 -15.71
C ILE A 36 3.41 -14.24 -15.87
N ALA A 37 3.98 -14.80 -16.94
CA ALA A 37 3.84 -16.22 -17.25
C ALA A 37 4.71 -17.10 -16.33
N GLY A 38 4.31 -18.37 -16.17
CA GLY A 38 5.07 -19.38 -15.45
C GLY A 38 4.79 -19.44 -13.95
N TRP A 39 5.20 -20.55 -13.34
CA TRP A 39 5.01 -20.86 -11.92
C TRP A 39 6.31 -20.77 -11.13
N GLY A 40 6.20 -20.48 -9.84
CA GLY A 40 7.30 -20.55 -8.87
C GLY A 40 7.70 -19.19 -8.36
N ARG A 41 6.90 -18.65 -7.43
CA ARG A 41 7.14 -17.42 -6.65
C ARG A 41 6.79 -16.10 -7.34
N THR A 42 5.84 -16.12 -8.26
CA THR A 42 5.16 -14.90 -8.67
C THR A 42 4.30 -14.43 -7.49
N LYS A 43 4.60 -13.24 -6.98
CA LYS A 43 3.91 -12.63 -5.85
C LYS A 43 2.94 -11.60 -6.39
N ARG A 44 1.67 -11.73 -5.99
CA ARG A 44 0.59 -10.80 -6.33
C ARG A 44 -0.14 -10.45 -5.05
N TRP A 45 -0.41 -9.17 -4.83
CA TRP A 45 -1.25 -8.76 -3.72
C TRP A 45 -2.07 -7.51 -4.04
N GLU A 46 -3.22 -7.42 -3.38
CA GLU A 46 -3.92 -6.17 -3.12
C GLU A 46 -3.88 -5.94 -1.61
N TYR A 47 -3.40 -4.77 -1.20
CA TYR A 47 -3.45 -4.30 0.17
C TYR A 47 -4.27 -3.02 0.23
N TRP A 48 -5.22 -2.96 1.15
CA TRP A 48 -5.94 -1.73 1.47
C TRP A 48 -5.58 -1.29 2.89
N GLY A 49 -5.00 -0.10 3.01
CA GLY A 49 -4.76 0.58 4.27
C GLY A 49 -5.78 1.69 4.47
N ILE A 50 -6.54 1.63 5.56
CA ILE A 50 -7.56 2.61 5.92
C ILE A 50 -7.14 3.28 7.21
N VAL A 51 -7.16 4.61 7.21
CA VAL A 51 -6.90 5.39 8.42
C VAL A 51 -8.00 6.43 8.62
N THR A 52 -8.60 6.39 9.80
CA THR A 52 -9.60 7.34 10.28
C THR A 52 -9.14 7.89 11.64
N ASP A 53 -9.92 8.80 12.23
CA ASP A 53 -9.63 9.27 13.59
C ASP A 53 -9.62 8.11 14.60
N ARG A 54 -10.59 7.20 14.51
CA ARG A 54 -10.75 6.11 15.47
C ARG A 54 -10.10 4.79 15.04
N PHE A 55 -10.27 4.39 13.80
CA PHE A 55 -9.86 3.07 13.32
C PHE A 55 -8.71 3.14 12.32
N VAL A 56 -7.82 2.15 12.44
CA VAL A 56 -6.92 1.73 11.37
C VAL A 56 -7.34 0.34 10.94
N VAL A 57 -7.49 0.14 9.62
CA VAL A 57 -7.83 -1.17 9.06
C VAL A 57 -6.84 -1.52 7.96
N GLY A 58 -6.24 -2.71 8.04
CA GLY A 58 -5.37 -3.27 7.02
C GLY A 58 -6.00 -4.52 6.42
N LEU A 59 -6.19 -4.56 5.11
CA LEU A 59 -6.76 -5.70 4.40
C LEU A 59 -5.74 -6.24 3.40
N THR A 60 -5.47 -7.53 3.43
CA THR A 60 -4.49 -8.16 2.53
C THR A 60 -5.12 -9.32 1.78
N VAL A 61 -5.02 -9.32 0.46
CA VAL A 61 -5.19 -10.52 -0.38
C VAL A 61 -3.88 -10.76 -1.11
N ALA A 62 -3.20 -11.86 -0.80
CA ALA A 62 -1.92 -12.21 -1.40
C ALA A 62 -1.93 -13.62 -2.02
N GLY A 63 -1.19 -13.77 -3.12
CA GLY A 63 -0.96 -15.04 -3.82
C GLY A 63 0.49 -15.20 -4.22
N LEU A 64 1.08 -16.38 -3.93
CA LEU A 64 2.49 -16.71 -4.15
C LEU A 64 2.69 -17.88 -5.13
N ASP A 65 1.72 -18.09 -6.01
CA ASP A 65 1.55 -19.27 -6.87
C ASP A 65 1.18 -20.58 -6.16
N TYR A 66 1.78 -20.87 -5.01
CA TYR A 66 1.53 -22.11 -4.24
C TYR A 66 0.72 -21.87 -2.96
N LEU A 67 0.44 -20.61 -2.63
CA LEU A 67 -0.20 -20.24 -1.38
C LEU A 67 -1.03 -18.97 -1.58
N ALA A 68 -2.27 -19.01 -1.10
CA ALA A 68 -3.13 -17.85 -0.94
C ALA A 68 -3.16 -17.42 0.53
N ASN A 69 -3.14 -16.12 0.78
CA ASN A 69 -3.34 -15.53 2.09
C ASN A 69 -4.40 -14.42 2.00
N CYS A 70 -5.32 -14.43 2.97
CA CYS A 70 -6.25 -13.33 3.20
C CYS A 70 -6.13 -12.92 4.66
N ALA A 71 -5.93 -11.63 4.93
CA ALA A 71 -5.77 -11.12 6.28
C ALA A 71 -6.55 -9.83 6.49
N VAL A 72 -6.99 -9.62 7.73
CA VAL A 72 -7.61 -8.38 8.21
C VAL A 72 -6.99 -8.01 9.55
N TYR A 73 -6.56 -6.76 9.63
CA TYR A 73 -6.10 -6.08 10.83
C TYR A 73 -7.04 -4.94 11.15
N VAL A 74 -7.39 -4.78 12.43
CA VAL A 74 -8.16 -3.64 12.93
C VAL A 74 -7.51 -3.17 14.23
N LEU A 75 -7.23 -1.87 14.30
CA LEU A 75 -6.86 -1.16 15.52
C LEU A 75 -7.93 -0.11 15.84
N ASP A 76 -8.54 -0.21 17.02
CA ASP A 76 -9.35 0.86 17.60
C ASP A 76 -8.42 1.77 18.43
N ARG A 77 -8.03 2.90 17.85
CA ARG A 77 -7.11 3.89 18.45
C ARG A 77 -7.66 4.49 19.75
N ARG A 78 -8.98 4.49 19.95
CA ARG A 78 -9.61 5.01 21.17
C ARG A 78 -9.41 4.07 22.35
N THR A 79 -9.45 2.75 22.10
CA THR A 79 -9.33 1.73 23.15
C THR A 79 -7.96 1.07 23.20
N GLY A 80 -7.14 1.24 22.16
CA GLY A 80 -5.90 0.51 21.95
C GLY A 80 -6.10 -0.96 21.57
N ARG A 81 -7.35 -1.37 21.29
CA ARG A 81 -7.67 -2.77 20.99
C ARG A 81 -7.24 -3.12 19.57
N GLU A 82 -6.44 -4.17 19.46
CA GLU A 82 -6.00 -4.74 18.19
C GLU A 82 -6.66 -6.09 17.92
N VAL A 83 -7.11 -6.31 16.68
CA VAL A 83 -7.63 -7.58 16.21
C VAL A 83 -7.03 -7.91 14.85
N SER A 84 -6.28 -9.01 14.79
CA SER A 84 -5.72 -9.55 13.54
C SER A 84 -6.28 -10.95 13.26
N ARG A 85 -6.63 -11.22 12.01
CA ARG A 85 -7.03 -12.54 11.50
C ARG A 85 -6.31 -12.78 10.19
N SER A 86 -5.69 -13.94 10.06
CA SER A 86 -4.97 -14.34 8.85
C SER A 86 -5.31 -15.77 8.50
N GLY A 87 -5.87 -15.96 7.30
CA GLY A 87 -6.21 -17.25 6.73
C GLY A 87 -5.25 -17.64 5.63
N ILE A 88 -4.88 -18.91 5.55
CA ILE A 88 -4.01 -19.45 4.50
C ILE A 88 -4.67 -20.62 3.81
N ARG A 89 -4.51 -20.68 2.48
CA ARG A 89 -4.95 -21.80 1.68
C ARG A 89 -3.79 -22.27 0.79
N PRO A 90 -3.14 -23.39 1.15
CA PRO A 90 -2.12 -24.01 0.31
C PRO A 90 -2.69 -24.44 -1.03
N LEU A 91 -1.83 -24.51 -2.05
CA LEU A 91 -2.16 -24.96 -3.41
C LEU A 91 -3.34 -24.20 -4.04
N HIS A 92 -3.52 -22.94 -3.64
CA HIS A 92 -4.57 -22.07 -4.14
C HIS A 92 -3.99 -20.74 -4.60
N ARG A 93 -4.61 -20.15 -5.62
CA ARG A 93 -4.22 -18.87 -6.21
C ARG A 93 -5.46 -17.97 -6.26
N PRO A 94 -5.47 -16.83 -5.54
CA PRO A 94 -6.50 -15.83 -5.77
C PRO A 94 -6.45 -15.36 -7.22
N ARG A 95 -7.61 -15.05 -7.80
CA ARG A 95 -7.66 -14.48 -9.15
C ARG A 95 -7.47 -12.97 -9.04
N PHE A 96 -6.39 -12.47 -9.62
CA PHE A 96 -6.10 -11.05 -9.72
C PHE A 96 -6.33 -10.59 -11.15
N GLY A 97 -6.88 -9.40 -11.35
CA GLY A 97 -6.89 -8.74 -12.65
C GLY A 97 -5.45 -8.44 -13.10
N ASP A 98 -5.20 -8.69 -14.38
CA ASP A 98 -3.93 -8.38 -15.05
C ASP A 98 -4.05 -7.16 -15.99
N GLU A 99 -5.27 -6.71 -16.30
CA GLU A 99 -5.50 -5.47 -17.02
C GLU A 99 -5.42 -4.26 -16.08
N PRO A 100 -4.95 -3.10 -16.56
CA PRO A 100 -5.04 -1.86 -15.83
C PRO A 100 -6.50 -1.43 -15.62
N GLY A 101 -6.80 -0.89 -14.44
CA GLY A 101 -8.12 -0.34 -14.12
C GLY A 101 -8.90 -1.14 -13.08
N VAL A 102 -10.23 -1.02 -13.20
CA VAL A 102 -11.25 -1.51 -12.27
C VAL A 102 -11.49 -3.02 -12.40
N GLY A 103 -12.12 -3.62 -11.40
CA GLY A 103 -12.51 -5.02 -11.45
C GLY A 103 -12.91 -5.60 -10.09
N ALA A 104 -13.49 -6.80 -10.14
CA ALA A 104 -13.89 -7.53 -8.95
C ALA A 104 -12.77 -8.45 -8.46
N LEU A 105 -12.52 -8.43 -7.14
CA LEU A 105 -11.71 -9.41 -6.44
C LEU A 105 -12.58 -10.16 -5.44
N ARG A 106 -12.54 -11.49 -5.51
CA ARG A 106 -13.17 -12.38 -4.52
C ARG A 106 -12.14 -13.39 -4.08
N ALA A 107 -11.77 -13.35 -2.80
CA ALA A 107 -10.76 -14.24 -2.25
C ALA A 107 -11.17 -14.75 -0.87
N SER A 108 -10.86 -16.01 -0.59
CA SER A 108 -10.93 -16.53 0.76
C SER A 108 -9.81 -17.53 1.02
N ALA A 109 -9.26 -17.47 2.23
CA ALA A 109 -8.19 -18.32 2.68
C ALA A 109 -8.41 -18.75 4.14
N GLY A 110 -7.86 -19.89 4.53
CA GLY A 110 -8.12 -20.53 5.83
C GLY A 110 -9.33 -21.45 5.83
N VAL A 111 -9.47 -22.22 6.90
CA VAL A 111 -10.55 -23.20 7.11
C VAL A 111 -11.25 -22.97 8.45
N GLY A 112 -12.53 -23.32 8.53
CA GLY A 112 -13.32 -23.20 9.76
C GLY A 112 -13.22 -21.81 10.39
N GLY A 113 -12.93 -21.76 11.69
CA GLY A 113 -12.79 -20.52 12.46
C GLY A 113 -11.59 -19.63 12.09
N GLY A 114 -10.67 -20.11 11.25
CA GLY A 114 -9.53 -19.34 10.73
C GLY A 114 -9.75 -18.79 9.32
N ARG A 115 -10.94 -18.98 8.74
CA ARG A 115 -11.27 -18.48 7.40
C ARG A 115 -11.41 -16.95 7.41
N VAL A 116 -10.76 -16.31 6.44
CA VAL A 116 -10.91 -14.89 6.11
C VAL A 116 -11.40 -14.80 4.66
N SER A 117 -12.47 -14.05 4.43
CA SER A 117 -13.01 -13.78 3.08
C SER A 117 -13.02 -12.28 2.83
N ILE A 118 -12.53 -11.88 1.66
CA ILE A 118 -12.43 -10.49 1.23
C ILE A 118 -13.04 -10.39 -0.16
N GLU A 119 -13.95 -9.44 -0.30
CA GLU A 119 -14.63 -9.10 -1.54
C GLU A 119 -14.40 -7.63 -1.82
N VAL A 120 -13.94 -7.32 -3.03
CA VAL A 120 -13.77 -5.95 -3.54
C VAL A 120 -14.52 -5.88 -4.86
N ASP A 121 -15.45 -4.94 -4.96
CA ASP A 121 -16.07 -4.50 -6.21
C ASP A 121 -15.53 -3.11 -6.51
N ASP A 122 -14.61 -3.02 -7.47
CA ASP A 122 -14.03 -1.76 -7.92
C ASP A 122 -14.75 -1.31 -9.19
N ASP A 123 -15.21 -0.06 -9.18
CA ASP A 123 -15.84 0.69 -10.26
C ASP A 123 -15.03 1.98 -10.50
N GLU A 124 -15.35 2.74 -11.55
CA GLU A 124 -14.58 3.94 -11.92
C GLU A 124 -14.55 4.98 -10.81
N ASP A 125 -15.69 5.16 -10.11
CA ASP A 125 -15.87 6.20 -9.09
C ASP A 125 -15.86 5.66 -7.65
N THR A 126 -16.00 4.34 -7.46
CA THR A 126 -16.15 3.75 -6.12
C THR A 126 -15.56 2.35 -6.00
N SER A 127 -15.09 1.98 -4.81
CA SER A 127 -14.80 0.59 -4.45
C SER A 127 -15.60 0.18 -3.22
N SER A 128 -16.46 -0.84 -3.36
CA SER A 128 -17.13 -1.48 -2.22
C SER A 128 -16.30 -2.65 -1.72
N ILE A 129 -15.96 -2.66 -0.43
CA ILE A 129 -15.11 -3.70 0.17
C ILE A 129 -15.85 -4.37 1.32
N ARG A 130 -15.91 -5.70 1.30
CA ARG A 130 -16.53 -6.51 2.36
C ARG A 130 -15.56 -7.55 2.87
N VAL A 131 -15.42 -7.63 4.18
CA VAL A 131 -14.54 -8.57 4.87
C VAL A 131 -15.32 -9.34 5.91
N GLN A 132 -15.11 -10.65 5.93
CA GLN A 132 -15.67 -11.55 6.92
C GLN A 132 -14.58 -12.46 7.49
N ALA A 133 -14.39 -12.39 8.81
CA ALA A 133 -13.55 -13.29 9.58
C ALA A 133 -14.21 -13.61 10.93
N ARG A 134 -13.64 -14.52 11.71
CA ARG A 134 -14.14 -14.83 13.06
C ARG A 134 -14.03 -13.61 13.98
N GLY A 135 -15.17 -13.11 14.43
CA GLY A 135 -15.27 -11.96 15.34
C GLY A 135 -15.00 -10.60 14.68
N VAL A 136 -14.80 -10.55 13.36
CA VAL A 136 -14.52 -9.30 12.62
C VAL A 136 -15.34 -9.24 11.34
N ARG A 137 -16.05 -8.14 11.12
CA ARG A 137 -16.60 -7.78 9.81
C ARG A 137 -16.23 -6.35 9.49
N VAL A 138 -15.89 -6.09 8.23
CA VAL A 138 -15.63 -4.74 7.74
C VAL A 138 -16.46 -4.53 6.47
N ARG A 139 -17.11 -3.38 6.36
CA ARG A 139 -17.75 -2.91 5.14
C ARG A 139 -17.26 -1.50 4.87
N LEU A 140 -16.71 -1.26 3.69
CA LEU A 140 -16.17 0.03 3.30
C LEU A 140 -16.79 0.44 1.96
N GLU A 141 -17.06 1.73 1.83
CA GLU A 141 -17.33 2.39 0.57
C GLU A 141 -16.23 3.44 0.38
N VAL A 142 -15.37 3.18 -0.61
CA VAL A 142 -14.22 4.02 -0.95
C VAL A 142 -14.58 4.85 -2.17
N SER A 143 -14.48 6.17 -2.08
CA SER A 143 -14.60 7.05 -3.24
C SER A 143 -13.28 7.07 -4.02
N ARG A 144 -13.37 6.95 -5.34
CA ARG A 144 -12.25 6.90 -6.30
C ARG A 144 -12.27 8.19 -7.13
N PRO A 145 -11.79 9.32 -6.60
CA PRO A 145 -11.73 10.54 -7.39
C PRO A 145 -10.85 10.31 -8.63
N GLY A 146 -11.16 10.99 -9.74
CA GLY A 146 -10.39 10.90 -10.98
C GLY A 146 -9.01 11.56 -10.87
N HIS A 147 -8.07 10.92 -10.18
CA HIS A 147 -6.74 11.43 -9.87
C HIS A 147 -5.60 10.47 -10.27
N ASP A 148 -4.36 10.93 -10.13
CA ASP A 148 -3.16 10.14 -10.42
C ASP A 148 -2.93 9.07 -9.34
N SER A 149 -2.69 7.83 -9.78
CA SER A 149 -2.32 6.67 -8.96
C SER A 149 -0.98 6.14 -9.45
N PRO A 150 0.16 6.58 -8.87
CA PRO A 150 1.46 6.24 -9.40
C PRO A 150 1.72 4.74 -9.42
N ALA A 151 2.26 4.27 -10.54
CA ALA A 151 2.79 2.94 -10.67
C ALA A 151 4.29 2.99 -10.93
N VAL A 152 5.06 2.04 -10.39
CA VAL A 152 6.51 1.99 -10.53
C VAL A 152 6.96 0.56 -10.79
N VAL A 153 7.92 0.39 -11.70
CA VAL A 153 8.60 -0.89 -11.94
C VAL A 153 10.03 -0.81 -11.42
N VAL A 154 10.34 -1.62 -10.41
CA VAL A 154 11.66 -1.77 -9.79
C VAL A 154 12.41 -2.95 -10.43
N PRO A 155 13.47 -2.71 -11.20
CA PRO A 155 14.14 -3.75 -12.00
C PRO A 155 15.40 -4.31 -11.31
N TRP A 156 15.27 -5.30 -10.42
CA TRP A 156 16.49 -5.92 -9.83
C TRP A 156 17.29 -6.76 -10.83
N SER A 157 16.61 -7.41 -11.77
CA SER A 157 17.18 -8.11 -12.93
C SER A 157 16.07 -8.46 -13.92
N GLU A 158 16.42 -9.02 -15.08
CA GLU A 158 15.44 -9.51 -16.05
C GLU A 158 14.48 -10.57 -15.49
N ARG A 159 14.88 -11.30 -14.45
CA ARG A 159 14.08 -12.38 -13.83
C ARG A 159 13.51 -12.03 -12.47
N ARG A 160 13.93 -10.90 -11.88
CA ARG A 160 13.43 -10.41 -10.60
C ARG A 160 13.11 -8.93 -10.71
N PHE A 161 11.84 -8.63 -10.55
CA PHE A 161 11.32 -7.28 -10.65
C PHE A 161 10.03 -7.18 -9.85
N GLN A 162 9.62 -5.95 -9.59
CA GLN A 162 8.36 -5.63 -8.93
C GLN A 162 7.70 -4.48 -9.65
N TYR A 163 6.42 -4.65 -9.96
CA TYR A 163 5.49 -3.59 -10.24
C TYR A 163 4.71 -3.27 -8.97
N THR A 164 4.55 -1.99 -8.70
CA THR A 164 3.62 -1.48 -7.69
C THR A 164 2.71 -0.45 -8.30
N LEU A 165 1.52 -0.34 -7.71
CA LEU A 165 0.64 0.80 -7.89
C LEU A 165 0.15 1.25 -6.53
N LYS A 166 0.24 2.56 -6.28
CA LYS A 166 -0.14 3.20 -5.03
C LYS A 166 -1.22 4.21 -5.34
N ASP A 167 -2.42 3.94 -4.86
CA ASP A 167 -3.55 4.84 -5.03
C ASP A 167 -3.94 5.40 -3.67
N LEU A 168 -3.65 6.68 -3.46
CA LEU A 168 -3.76 7.34 -2.16
C LEU A 168 -4.98 8.26 -2.12
N ALA A 169 -5.16 9.07 -1.08
CA ALA A 169 -6.16 10.14 -1.04
C ALA A 169 -7.60 9.75 -1.43
N ASN A 170 -7.98 8.48 -1.24
CA ASN A 170 -9.34 8.02 -1.52
C ASN A 170 -10.20 8.20 -0.27
N PRO A 171 -11.23 9.07 -0.25
CA PRO A 171 -12.12 9.19 0.90
C PRO A 171 -12.83 7.86 1.16
N VAL A 172 -12.99 7.48 2.44
CA VAL A 172 -13.66 6.23 2.80
C VAL A 172 -14.63 6.43 3.96
N THR A 173 -15.75 5.72 3.87
CA THR A 173 -16.73 5.57 4.94
C THR A 173 -17.09 4.09 5.10
N GLY A 174 -17.77 3.73 6.19
CA GLY A 174 -18.21 2.36 6.37
C GLY A 174 -18.42 1.95 7.82
N SER A 175 -18.25 0.67 8.10
CA SER A 175 -18.44 0.12 9.44
C SER A 175 -17.48 -1.02 9.76
N VAL A 176 -17.16 -1.15 11.04
CA VAL A 176 -16.34 -2.21 11.61
C VAL A 176 -17.15 -2.90 12.71
N THR A 177 -17.43 -4.21 12.54
CA THR A 177 -18.02 -5.04 13.59
C THR A 177 -16.94 -5.85 14.29
N LEU A 178 -16.81 -5.69 15.61
CA LEU A 178 -15.93 -6.48 16.48
C LEU A 178 -16.78 -7.25 17.50
N ASP A 179 -16.67 -8.59 17.50
CA ASP A 179 -17.39 -9.51 18.39
C ASP A 179 -18.89 -9.19 18.53
N GLY A 180 -19.55 -8.92 17.41
CA GLY A 180 -20.98 -8.63 17.34
C GLY A 180 -21.35 -7.16 17.54
N THR A 181 -20.45 -6.32 18.06
CA THR A 181 -20.69 -4.88 18.20
C THR A 181 -20.26 -4.15 16.94
N THR A 182 -21.16 -3.38 16.33
CA THR A 182 -20.84 -2.58 15.13
C THR A 182 -20.50 -1.15 15.51
N HIS A 183 -19.42 -0.65 14.94
CA HIS A 183 -18.98 0.73 15.06
C HIS A 183 -19.00 1.39 13.69
N ASP A 184 -19.44 2.64 13.66
CA ASP A 184 -19.19 3.50 12.52
C ASP A 184 -17.68 3.68 12.34
N LEU A 185 -17.20 3.60 11.10
CA LEU A 185 -15.80 3.80 10.77
C LEU A 185 -15.39 5.26 10.98
N GLY A 186 -16.31 6.19 10.76
CA GLY A 186 -16.03 7.61 10.56
C GLY A 186 -15.47 7.90 9.16
N ALA A 187 -15.28 9.18 8.88
CA ALA A 187 -14.58 9.62 7.67
C ALA A 187 -13.06 9.36 7.80
N GLY A 188 -12.44 8.97 6.69
CA GLY A 188 -11.00 8.79 6.64
C GLY A 188 -10.49 8.63 5.22
N TRP A 189 -9.29 8.06 5.11
CA TRP A 189 -8.60 7.84 3.84
C TRP A 189 -8.26 6.37 3.64
N ALA A 190 -8.45 5.90 2.42
CA ALA A 190 -8.04 4.59 1.96
C ALA A 190 -6.87 4.71 0.98
N VAL A 191 -5.94 3.76 1.10
CA VAL A 191 -4.80 3.61 0.21
C VAL A 191 -4.79 2.20 -0.34
N LEU A 192 -4.81 2.06 -1.66
CA LEU A 192 -4.57 0.81 -2.35
C LEU A 192 -3.09 0.66 -2.66
N ASP A 193 -2.50 -0.43 -2.20
CA ASP A 193 -1.20 -0.92 -2.64
C ASP A 193 -1.37 -2.23 -3.40
N ARG A 194 -1.17 -2.14 -4.72
CA ARG A 194 -1.19 -3.27 -5.63
C ARG A 194 0.23 -3.67 -5.97
N GLY A 195 0.57 -4.93 -5.76
CA GLY A 195 1.89 -5.44 -6.12
C GLY A 195 1.86 -6.66 -7.03
N ARG A 196 2.79 -6.71 -7.97
CA ARG A 196 2.98 -7.82 -8.93
C ARG A 196 4.46 -8.01 -9.19
N GLY A 197 4.98 -9.23 -9.06
CA GLY A 197 6.39 -9.44 -9.41
C GLY A 197 7.02 -10.73 -8.94
N ARG A 198 8.34 -10.79 -9.08
CA ARG A 198 9.21 -11.90 -8.63
C ARG A 198 10.32 -11.35 -7.75
N TRP A 199 10.03 -11.33 -6.46
CA TRP A 199 10.92 -10.73 -5.46
C TRP A 199 12.18 -11.55 -5.21
N ARG A 200 13.16 -10.90 -4.58
CA ARG A 200 14.22 -11.58 -3.82
C ARG A 200 13.58 -12.36 -2.66
N TYR A 201 14.28 -13.38 -2.15
CA TYR A 201 13.76 -14.23 -1.07
C TYR A 201 13.63 -13.48 0.25
N ALA A 202 14.68 -12.73 0.61
CA ALA A 202 14.68 -11.85 1.75
C ALA A 202 14.63 -10.40 1.26
N THR A 203 13.72 -9.61 1.81
CA THR A 203 13.65 -8.17 1.50
C THR A 203 13.21 -7.40 2.72
N THR A 204 13.83 -6.24 2.90
CA THR A 204 13.40 -5.24 3.89
C THR A 204 12.98 -4.01 3.11
N TRP A 205 11.84 -3.43 3.48
CA TRP A 205 11.37 -2.17 2.93
C TRP A 205 10.95 -1.21 4.03
N ASN A 206 11.00 0.08 3.70
CA ASN A 206 10.30 1.12 4.43
C ASN A 206 9.19 1.69 3.55
N TRP A 207 7.96 1.76 4.03
CA TRP A 207 6.88 2.39 3.28
C TRP A 207 6.15 3.39 4.17
N GLY A 208 5.69 4.49 3.59
CA GLY A 208 4.85 5.44 4.28
C GLY A 208 3.82 6.02 3.34
N ALA A 209 2.64 6.25 3.89
CA ALA A 209 1.53 6.87 3.21
C ALA A 209 0.91 7.93 4.13
N GLY A 210 0.40 9.00 3.55
CA GLY A 210 -0.33 10.05 4.25
C GLY A 210 -1.36 10.68 3.32
N SER A 211 -2.52 11.06 3.86
CA SER A 211 -3.58 11.74 3.09
C SER A 211 -4.34 12.71 3.96
N GLY A 212 -4.85 13.78 3.37
CA GLY A 212 -5.55 14.83 4.09
C GLY A 212 -5.92 16.01 3.20
N VAL A 213 -6.71 16.93 3.77
CA VAL A 213 -6.95 18.25 3.17
C VAL A 213 -6.07 19.25 3.91
N VAL A 214 -5.20 19.93 3.17
CA VAL A 214 -4.27 20.94 3.70
C VAL A 214 -4.43 22.20 2.85
N ASP A 215 -4.69 23.34 3.51
CA ASP A 215 -4.96 24.61 2.85
C ASP A 215 -6.11 24.56 1.82
N GLY A 216 -7.13 23.73 2.08
CA GLY A 216 -8.28 23.54 1.19
C GLY A 216 -8.03 22.61 -0.01
N SER A 217 -6.82 22.08 -0.16
CA SER A 217 -6.41 21.17 -1.24
C SER A 217 -6.26 19.74 -0.73
N THR A 218 -6.71 18.75 -1.51
CA THR A 218 -6.45 17.34 -1.20
C THR A 218 -5.00 17.02 -1.51
N ARG A 219 -4.27 16.56 -0.49
CA ARG A 219 -2.86 16.17 -0.60
C ARG A 219 -2.63 14.75 -0.10
N ALA A 220 -1.67 14.07 -0.72
CA ALA A 220 -1.17 12.80 -0.21
C ALA A 220 0.35 12.69 -0.36
N LEU A 221 0.92 11.88 0.51
CA LEU A 221 2.35 11.56 0.54
C LEU A 221 2.51 10.05 0.36
N GLN A 222 3.36 9.66 -0.58
CA GLN A 222 3.78 8.28 -0.79
C GLN A 222 5.31 8.24 -0.73
N VAL A 223 5.87 7.45 0.18
CA VAL A 223 7.31 7.37 0.39
C VAL A 223 7.75 5.92 0.57
N GLY A 224 8.86 5.55 -0.08
CA GLY A 224 9.45 4.22 -0.06
C GLY A 224 10.96 4.27 0.18
N GLY A 225 11.58 3.11 0.37
CA GLY A 225 13.04 2.99 0.43
C GLY A 225 13.52 1.62 0.88
N LYS A 226 14.81 1.36 0.67
CA LYS A 226 15.57 0.11 0.92
C LYS A 226 15.50 -0.94 -0.17
N TRP A 227 14.32 -1.31 -0.65
CA TRP A 227 14.23 -2.37 -1.69
C TRP A 227 14.51 -1.84 -3.09
N THR A 228 14.38 -0.52 -3.26
CA THR A 228 14.63 0.21 -4.49
C THR A 228 16.07 0.72 -4.60
N ASP A 229 16.82 0.73 -3.50
CA ASP A 229 18.18 1.28 -3.44
C ASP A 229 19.08 0.66 -4.52
N GLY A 230 19.75 1.54 -5.28
CA GLY A 230 20.65 1.15 -6.36
C GLY A 230 19.98 0.60 -7.63
N THR A 231 18.65 0.67 -7.73
CA THR A 231 17.93 0.25 -8.96
C THR A 231 17.66 1.40 -9.93
N GLY A 232 17.84 2.65 -9.48
CA GLY A 232 17.48 3.84 -10.25
C GLY A 232 15.98 4.14 -10.29
N SER A 233 15.16 3.38 -9.55
CA SER A 233 13.71 3.61 -9.42
C SER A 233 13.35 3.99 -7.99
N THR A 234 12.31 4.80 -7.80
CA THR A 234 11.78 5.14 -6.47
C THR A 234 10.26 5.22 -6.49
N GLU A 235 9.60 4.98 -5.35
CA GLU A 235 8.12 5.10 -5.26
C GLU A 235 7.66 6.45 -4.73
N ASN A 236 8.59 7.39 -4.57
CA ASN A 236 8.36 8.60 -3.79
C ASN A 236 7.56 9.63 -4.59
N GLY A 237 6.55 10.23 -3.98
CA GLY A 237 5.71 11.23 -4.63
C GLY A 237 4.79 11.98 -3.68
N ILE A 238 4.37 13.17 -4.11
CA ILE A 238 3.38 14.01 -3.44
C ILE A 238 2.22 14.23 -4.40
N LEU A 239 1.03 13.83 -4.00
CA LEU A 239 -0.21 14.17 -4.71
C LEU A 239 -0.70 15.54 -4.24
N VAL A 240 -1.01 16.44 -5.17
CA VAL A 240 -1.66 17.73 -4.90
C VAL A 240 -2.80 17.90 -5.90
N ASP A 241 -4.03 18.08 -5.40
CA ASP A 241 -5.25 18.26 -6.20
C ASP A 241 -5.39 17.25 -7.34
N GLY A 242 -5.06 16.00 -7.02
CA GLY A 242 -5.17 14.87 -7.92
C GLY A 242 -4.03 14.68 -8.92
N ARG A 243 -2.99 15.53 -8.89
CA ARG A 243 -1.78 15.36 -9.69
C ARG A 243 -0.63 14.81 -8.85
N MET A 244 0.03 13.76 -9.32
CA MET A 244 1.16 13.14 -8.63
C MET A 244 2.50 13.76 -9.01
N HIS A 245 3.15 14.49 -8.11
CA HIS A 245 4.49 15.03 -8.32
C HIS A 245 5.55 14.02 -7.89
N LYS A 246 6.28 13.47 -8.86
CA LYS A 246 7.24 12.38 -8.61
C LYS A 246 8.53 12.91 -8.00
N LEU A 247 8.93 12.32 -6.88
CA LEU A 247 10.22 12.56 -6.25
C LEU A 247 11.18 11.45 -6.70
N GLY A 248 12.26 11.81 -7.38
CA GLY A 248 13.23 10.85 -7.93
C GLY A 248 14.40 10.50 -6.99
N ASP A 249 14.54 11.26 -5.90
CA ASP A 249 15.65 11.09 -4.96
C ASP A 249 15.37 9.97 -3.95
N ASP A 250 16.43 9.29 -3.53
CA ASP A 250 16.39 8.36 -2.42
C ASP A 250 16.12 9.10 -1.10
N LEU A 251 15.30 8.49 -0.24
CA LEU A 251 14.91 9.07 1.03
C LEU A 251 15.81 8.60 2.16
N GLN A 252 16.19 9.51 3.05
CA GLN A 252 16.83 9.16 4.32
C GLN A 252 15.76 8.88 5.37
N TRP A 253 15.76 7.65 5.90
CA TRP A 253 14.85 7.24 6.95
C TRP A 253 15.58 7.17 8.30
N THR A 254 15.00 7.75 9.35
CA THR A 254 15.51 7.67 10.72
C THR A 254 14.38 7.30 11.67
N TYR A 255 14.53 6.19 12.37
CA TYR A 255 13.60 5.67 13.36
C TYR A 255 14.32 4.61 14.21
N ASP A 256 13.74 4.25 15.34
CA ASP A 256 14.21 3.16 16.19
C ASP A 256 13.09 2.14 16.40
N VAL A 257 13.28 0.90 15.93
CA VAL A 257 12.28 -0.17 16.11
C VAL A 257 12.23 -0.70 17.55
N SER A 258 13.24 -0.39 18.36
CA SER A 258 13.28 -0.74 19.78
C SER A 258 12.61 0.32 20.66
N ASP A 259 12.32 1.50 20.11
CA ASP A 259 11.47 2.54 20.71
C ASP A 259 10.16 2.69 19.90
N PRO A 260 9.13 1.87 20.18
CA PRO A 260 7.85 1.91 19.46
C PRO A 260 7.13 3.27 19.48
N ALA A 261 7.43 4.11 20.48
CA ALA A 261 6.84 5.44 20.65
C ALA A 261 7.70 6.55 20.02
N GLY A 262 8.90 6.20 19.55
CA GLY A 262 9.86 7.10 18.92
C GLY A 262 9.37 7.68 17.59
N PRO A 263 9.90 8.84 17.19
CA PRO A 263 9.49 9.50 15.95
C PRO A 263 10.07 8.78 14.73
N TRP A 264 9.26 8.67 13.68
CA TRP A 264 9.73 8.28 12.35
C TRP A 264 10.03 9.55 11.55
N ARG A 265 11.21 9.64 10.96
CA ARG A 265 11.62 10.78 10.14
C ARG A 265 12.01 10.29 8.77
N VAL A 266 11.51 10.99 7.76
CA VAL A 266 11.86 10.81 6.36
C VAL A 266 12.44 12.13 5.88
N ARG A 267 13.51 12.11 5.09
CA ARG A 267 14.10 13.32 4.53
C ARG A 267 14.42 13.12 3.07
N VAL A 268 14.11 14.14 2.28
CA VAL A 268 14.70 14.41 0.95
C VAL A 268 15.67 15.57 1.14
N SER A 269 16.68 15.72 0.28
CA SER A 269 17.61 16.85 0.27
C SER A 269 16.94 18.19 0.66
N GLY A 270 17.10 18.58 1.94
CA GLY A 270 16.61 19.84 2.51
C GLY A 270 15.34 19.82 3.38
N TRP A 271 14.50 18.78 3.37
CA TRP A 271 13.11 18.90 3.90
C TRP A 271 12.73 17.85 4.97
N MET A 272 11.99 18.28 6.01
CA MET A 272 11.76 17.56 7.28
C MET A 272 10.29 17.23 7.52
N PRO A 273 9.86 15.98 7.28
CA PRO A 273 8.73 15.46 8.01
C PRO A 273 9.07 15.04 9.45
N ARG A 274 8.53 15.75 10.46
CA ARG A 274 8.50 15.34 11.86
C ARG A 274 7.21 14.54 12.11
N SER A 275 7.24 13.21 12.04
CA SER A 275 6.11 12.45 12.62
C SER A 275 6.24 12.39 14.15
N ARG A 276 5.12 12.55 14.87
CA ARG A 276 4.98 12.04 16.25
C ARG A 276 3.54 11.66 16.54
N ARG A 277 3.28 10.36 16.52
CA ARG A 277 2.75 9.51 17.60
C ARG A 277 2.52 8.17 16.93
N SER A 278 3.23 7.12 17.35
CA SER A 278 3.17 5.79 16.73
C SER A 278 2.38 4.86 17.66
N ILE A 279 1.36 4.20 17.14
CA ILE A 279 0.91 2.91 17.69
C ILE A 279 1.60 1.85 16.85
N CYS A 280 2.55 1.13 17.45
CA CYS A 280 3.32 0.09 16.77
C CYS A 280 2.50 -1.19 16.64
N ALA A 281 1.87 -1.41 15.49
CA ALA A 281 1.26 -2.68 15.15
C ALA A 281 2.33 -3.66 14.64
N THR A 282 2.27 -4.92 15.10
CA THR A 282 3.07 -6.01 14.54
C THR A 282 2.17 -6.96 13.76
N GLU A 283 2.25 -6.91 12.43
CA GLU A 283 1.66 -7.94 11.57
C GLU A 283 2.62 -9.14 11.47
N LEU A 284 2.22 -10.26 12.05
CA LEU A 284 2.92 -11.55 11.98
C LEU A 284 2.23 -12.45 10.95
N GLY A 285 2.78 -12.48 9.75
CA GLY A 285 2.40 -13.43 8.69
C GLY A 285 3.20 -14.74 8.76
N VAL A 286 2.63 -15.82 8.22
CA VAL A 286 3.17 -17.20 8.28
C VAL A 286 4.47 -17.40 7.48
N LEU A 287 4.95 -16.38 6.76
CA LEU A 287 6.19 -16.43 5.99
C LEU A 287 7.28 -15.54 6.60
N ALA A 288 7.41 -15.60 7.93
CA ALA A 288 8.38 -14.81 8.70
C ALA A 288 8.38 -13.33 8.28
N VAL A 289 7.17 -12.76 8.23
CA VAL A 289 6.95 -11.33 8.04
C VAL A 289 6.96 -10.66 9.39
N LYS A 290 7.82 -9.66 9.56
CA LYS A 290 7.82 -8.79 10.73
C LYS A 290 7.67 -7.36 10.25
N THR A 291 6.50 -6.77 10.49
CA THR A 291 6.24 -5.37 10.18
C THR A 291 6.14 -4.57 11.48
N HIS A 292 6.76 -3.40 11.50
CA HIS A 292 6.56 -2.37 12.51
C HIS A 292 5.89 -1.18 11.80
N GLN A 293 4.67 -0.83 12.17
CA GLN A 293 3.93 0.28 11.57
C GLN A 293 3.67 1.37 12.62
N ALA A 294 3.90 2.62 12.26
CA ALA A 294 3.70 3.80 13.08
C ALA A 294 2.55 4.63 12.49
N PHE A 295 1.35 4.50 13.05
CA PHE A 295 0.18 5.28 12.63
C PHE A 295 0.11 6.62 13.31
N GLY A 296 -0.02 7.71 12.55
CA GLY A 296 -0.10 9.05 13.11
C GLY A 296 -0.29 10.15 12.06
N THR A 297 0.17 11.34 12.42
CA THR A 297 0.11 12.53 11.57
C THR A 297 1.50 12.90 11.08
N TRP A 298 1.60 13.18 9.79
CA TRP A 298 2.77 13.77 9.18
C TRP A 298 2.77 15.27 9.48
N HIS A 299 3.94 15.78 9.87
CA HIS A 299 4.21 17.21 9.94
C HIS A 299 5.43 17.51 9.13
N GLY A 300 5.50 18.65 8.48
CA GLY A 300 6.55 19.02 7.57
C GLY A 300 5.98 19.40 6.23
N THR A 301 6.79 19.19 5.22
CA THR A 301 6.76 20.09 4.09
C THR A 301 7.37 19.28 2.92
N GLY A 302 6.81 19.38 1.71
CA GLY A 302 7.32 18.79 0.45
C GLY A 302 7.64 19.81 -0.67
N VAL A 303 8.62 19.53 -1.54
CA VAL A 303 8.87 20.31 -2.77
C VAL A 303 8.43 19.49 -3.97
N LEU A 304 7.59 20.07 -4.83
CA LEU A 304 7.03 19.43 -6.01
C LEU A 304 8.04 19.36 -7.16
N ASP A 305 7.69 18.62 -8.22
CA ASP A 305 8.56 18.44 -9.40
C ASP A 305 8.75 19.73 -10.23
N ASP A 306 7.90 20.74 -10.03
CA ASP A 306 7.99 22.09 -10.60
C ASP A 306 8.72 23.10 -9.69
N GLY A 307 9.20 22.66 -8.52
CA GLY A 307 9.88 23.50 -7.54
C GLY A 307 8.96 24.20 -6.54
N THR A 308 7.64 24.05 -6.66
CA THR A 308 6.67 24.61 -5.71
C THR A 308 6.81 23.95 -4.35
N GLU A 309 6.77 24.77 -3.31
CA GLU A 309 6.84 24.34 -1.92
C GLU A 309 5.42 24.15 -1.36
N VAL A 310 5.14 22.99 -0.75
CA VAL A 310 3.82 22.68 -0.17
C VAL A 310 3.91 22.15 1.25
N SER A 311 2.93 22.53 2.09
CA SER A 311 2.79 21.96 3.43
C SER A 311 2.24 20.54 3.38
N LEU A 312 2.81 19.66 4.20
CA LEU A 312 2.33 18.30 4.45
C LEU A 312 1.85 18.14 5.90
N ASP A 313 1.70 19.27 6.63
CA ASP A 313 1.21 19.28 8.00
C ASP A 313 -0.24 18.80 8.07
N GLY A 314 -0.49 17.79 8.90
CA GLY A 314 -1.83 17.29 9.15
C GLY A 314 -2.22 16.08 8.31
N LEU A 315 -1.39 15.63 7.36
CA LEU A 315 -1.68 14.40 6.62
C LEU A 315 -1.72 13.22 7.59
N VAL A 316 -2.80 12.46 7.57
CA VAL A 316 -3.00 11.31 8.43
C VAL A 316 -2.56 10.05 7.67
N GLY A 317 -1.82 9.17 8.32
CA GLY A 317 -1.38 7.93 7.71
C GLY A 317 -0.40 7.15 8.57
N TRP A 318 0.61 6.56 7.95
CA TRP A 318 1.60 5.73 8.64
C TRP A 318 2.96 5.73 7.96
N ALA A 319 3.95 5.29 8.73
CA ALA A 319 5.26 4.87 8.27
C ALA A 319 5.52 3.44 8.77
N GLU A 320 6.19 2.61 7.99
CA GLU A 320 6.48 1.24 8.36
C GLU A 320 7.87 0.79 7.96
N GLN A 321 8.35 -0.24 8.66
CA GLN A 321 9.39 -1.12 8.18
C GLN A 321 8.84 -2.54 8.16
N SER A 322 8.99 -3.23 7.05
CA SER A 322 8.70 -4.66 6.97
C SER A 322 9.93 -5.45 6.59
N ARG A 323 10.09 -6.62 7.23
CA ARG A 323 11.11 -7.63 6.91
C ARG A 323 10.41 -8.92 6.52
N ASN A 324 10.72 -9.43 5.33
CA ASN A 324 10.00 -10.56 4.76
C ASN A 324 10.99 -11.64 4.30
N ARG A 325 10.63 -12.92 4.53
CA ARG A 325 11.39 -14.09 4.09
C ARG A 325 10.47 -15.15 3.49
N TRP A 326 10.38 -15.18 2.16
CA TRP A 326 9.35 -15.90 1.42
C TRP A 326 9.76 -16.22 -0.03
#